data_AF-A0A158IZM4-F1
#
_entry.id   AF-A0A158IZM4-F1
#
_cell.length_a   1.000
_cell.length_b   1.000
_cell.length_c   1.000
_cell.angle_alpha   90.00
_cell.angle_beta   90.00
_cell.angle_gamma   90.00
#
_symmetry.space_group_name_H-M   'P 1'
#
loop_
_entity.id
_entity.type
_entity.pdbx_description
1 polymer ?
#
loop_
_entity_poly.entity_id
_entity_poly.type
_entity_poly.pdbx_seq_one_letter_code
_entity_poly.pdbx_strand_id
1 'polypeptide(L)'
;MRAQPFNNLEQEAIVLLAVWDMLAGMVNYGFFQKLERSVDVTLMFSNSNDRRLFNILLGDFLSQPNERGGKESFLSLKQPPNGARATDYTYLFYLRQICDAPLLGKKVDCIKRPLDALSTWLEEDCFVEDVWFGSIGVKANIRIPRIRYIKICGDIAKHNFSRLQSNVDKIVQTLRRCGVSIDAEAGFRALPDFYEWFHDDIFIYHSSHIAQMLNDLLWGIHQYLQPEFHRSYEREPDGVLYRYIYPEGCEHQFARSMYWGLMNNIRQGPYLPLFTVSSSLKNHY
;
A
#
# COMPACT_ATOMS: atom_id res chain seq x y z
N MET A 1 -8.36 11.19 31.46
CA MET A 1 -9.48 10.48 30.81
C MET A 1 -8.88 9.50 29.82
N ARG A 2 -9.11 8.20 29.99
CA ARG A 2 -8.74 7.22 28.96
C ARG A 2 -9.68 7.42 27.77
N ALA A 3 -9.15 7.46 26.56
CA ALA A 3 -9.98 7.50 25.36
C ALA A 3 -10.87 6.25 25.33
N GLN A 4 -12.14 6.42 24.95
CA GLN A 4 -13.04 5.29 24.76
C GLN A 4 -12.55 4.48 23.55
N PRO A 5 -12.38 3.15 23.69
CA PRO A 5 -11.91 2.35 22.56
C PRO A 5 -12.96 2.33 21.45
N PHE A 6 -12.50 2.37 20.20
CA PHE A 6 -13.35 2.21 19.04
C PHE A 6 -13.97 0.81 18.99
N ASN A 7 -15.24 0.72 18.64
CA ASN A 7 -15.84 -0.58 18.34
C ASN A 7 -15.48 -1.07 16.93
N ASN A 8 -15.83 -2.32 16.59
CA ASN A 8 -15.45 -2.93 15.31
C ASN A 8 -15.98 -2.16 14.09
N LEU A 9 -17.18 -1.59 14.16
CA LEU A 9 -17.80 -0.82 13.07
C LEU A 9 -17.04 0.49 12.83
N GLU A 10 -16.68 1.16 13.92
CA GLU A 10 -15.88 2.39 13.90
C GLU A 10 -14.46 2.12 13.37
N GLN A 11 -13.83 1.03 13.81
CA GLN A 11 -12.52 0.60 13.32
C GLN A 11 -12.56 0.30 11.82
N GLU A 12 -13.60 -0.38 11.34
CA GLU A 12 -13.78 -0.64 9.91
C GLU A 12 -13.85 0.67 9.10
N ALA A 13 -14.65 1.64 9.53
CA ALA A 13 -14.74 2.94 8.87
C ALA A 13 -13.39 3.69 8.85
N ILE A 14 -12.66 3.67 9.97
CA ILE A 14 -11.34 4.31 10.10
C ILE A 14 -10.32 3.67 9.15
N VAL A 15 -10.23 2.33 9.17
CA VAL A 15 -9.28 1.58 8.34
C VAL A 15 -9.60 1.77 6.85
N LEU A 16 -10.88 1.68 6.46
CA LEU A 16 -11.27 1.85 5.06
C LEU A 16 -10.98 3.26 4.55
N LEU A 17 -11.19 4.31 5.37
CA LEU A 17 -10.80 5.67 4.98
C LEU A 17 -9.28 5.79 4.86
N ALA A 18 -8.52 5.32 5.85
CA ALA A 18 -7.06 5.41 5.82
C ALA A 18 -6.49 4.72 4.58
N VAL A 19 -6.96 3.50 4.27
CA VAL A 19 -6.57 2.78 3.06
C VAL A 19 -7.01 3.51 1.81
N TRP A 20 -8.26 3.99 1.75
CA TRP A 20 -8.75 4.75 0.60
C TRP A 20 -7.83 5.92 0.29
N ASP A 21 -7.53 6.75 1.28
CA ASP A 21 -6.70 7.95 1.11
C ASP A 21 -5.29 7.60 0.64
N MET A 22 -4.69 6.51 1.17
CA MET A 22 -3.38 6.04 0.72
C MET A 22 -3.39 5.55 -0.72
N LEU A 23 -4.40 4.75 -1.11
CA LEU A 23 -4.53 4.22 -2.47
C LEU A 23 -4.85 5.33 -3.47
N ALA A 24 -5.83 6.17 -3.17
CA ALA A 24 -6.24 7.30 -3.99
C ALA A 24 -5.11 8.33 -4.14
N GLY A 25 -4.28 8.49 -3.11
CA GLY A 25 -3.07 9.31 -3.14
C GLY A 25 -1.99 8.79 -4.10
N MET A 26 -1.94 7.48 -4.38
CA MET A 26 -0.98 6.88 -5.31
C MET A 26 -1.55 6.72 -6.74
N VAL A 27 -2.85 6.44 -6.87
CA VAL A 27 -3.46 5.99 -8.12
C VAL A 27 -4.41 7.07 -8.66
N ASN A 28 -3.82 8.13 -9.21
CA ASN A 28 -4.54 9.31 -9.71
C ASN A 28 -3.79 9.98 -10.89
N TYR A 29 -4.47 10.93 -11.54
CA TYR A 29 -3.93 11.69 -12.68
C TYR A 29 -2.81 12.68 -12.33
N GLY A 30 -2.47 12.85 -11.05
CA GLY A 30 -1.31 13.60 -10.61
C GLY A 30 -0.01 12.80 -10.78
N PHE A 31 -0.06 11.48 -10.54
CA PHE A 31 1.10 10.59 -10.75
C PHE A 31 1.22 10.10 -12.17
N PHE A 32 0.08 9.79 -12.81
CA PHE A 32 0.05 9.13 -14.10
C PHE A 32 -0.62 10.00 -15.16
N GLN A 33 -0.11 9.90 -16.38
CA GLN A 33 -0.76 10.50 -17.54
C GLN A 33 -2.15 9.90 -17.76
N LYS A 34 -3.05 10.68 -18.36
CA LYS A 34 -4.40 10.20 -18.69
C LYS A 34 -4.33 9.00 -19.62
N LEU A 35 -5.17 8.02 -19.34
CA LEU A 35 -5.26 6.80 -20.13
C LEU A 35 -5.98 7.08 -21.46
N GLU A 36 -5.36 6.71 -22.57
CA GLU A 36 -6.01 6.70 -23.89
C GLU A 36 -6.87 5.44 -24.10
N ARG A 37 -6.54 4.36 -23.38
CA ARG A 37 -7.22 3.05 -23.43
C ARG A 37 -7.22 2.40 -22.05
N SER A 38 -8.12 1.45 -21.83
CA SER A 38 -8.27 0.71 -20.55
C SER A 38 -7.69 -0.72 -20.58
N VAL A 39 -7.21 -1.19 -21.73
CA VAL A 39 -6.62 -2.52 -21.89
C VAL A 39 -5.24 -2.38 -22.52
N ASP A 40 -4.29 -3.23 -22.11
CA ASP A 40 -2.91 -3.22 -22.58
C ASP A 40 -2.23 -1.87 -22.31
N VAL A 41 -2.41 -1.38 -21.09
CA VAL A 41 -1.94 -0.06 -20.66
C VAL A 41 -0.50 -0.13 -20.17
N THR A 42 0.27 0.90 -20.50
CA THR A 42 1.53 1.22 -19.81
C THR A 42 1.33 2.55 -19.11
N LEU A 43 1.49 2.55 -17.78
CA LEU A 43 1.44 3.78 -17.00
C LEU A 43 2.81 4.44 -17.01
N MET A 44 2.83 5.73 -17.35
CA MET A 44 4.04 6.54 -17.35
C MET A 44 3.94 7.59 -16.26
N PHE A 45 4.93 7.62 -15.38
CA PHE A 45 5.12 8.73 -14.45
C PHE A 45 5.55 9.99 -15.21
N SER A 46 5.07 11.15 -14.77
CA SER A 46 5.39 12.42 -15.43
C SER A 46 6.85 12.82 -15.25
N ASN A 47 7.46 12.50 -14.10
CA ASN A 47 8.89 12.78 -13.83
C ASN A 47 9.49 11.80 -12.80
N SER A 48 10.79 11.93 -12.53
CA SER A 48 11.52 11.08 -11.58
C SER A 48 11.15 11.32 -10.10
N ASN A 49 10.71 12.53 -9.73
CA ASN A 49 10.23 12.80 -8.38
C ASN A 49 8.91 12.09 -8.11
N ASP A 50 8.02 11.99 -9.11
CA ASP A 50 6.77 11.25 -8.98
C ASP A 50 7.04 9.74 -8.79
N ARG A 51 8.00 9.18 -9.52
CA ARG A 51 8.45 7.79 -9.34
C ARG A 51 8.90 7.54 -7.91
N ARG A 52 9.79 8.41 -7.41
CA ARG A 52 10.33 8.35 -6.05
C ARG A 52 9.22 8.49 -5.01
N LEU A 53 8.33 9.47 -5.17
CA LEU A 53 7.23 9.72 -4.25
C LEU A 53 6.24 8.55 -4.23
N PHE A 54 5.93 7.96 -5.39
CA PHE A 54 5.06 6.79 -5.48
C PHE A 54 5.62 5.62 -4.67
N ASN A 55 6.92 5.34 -4.77
CA ASN A 55 7.56 4.30 -3.96
C ASN A 55 7.55 4.62 -2.46
N ILE A 56 7.74 5.89 -2.07
CA ILE A 56 7.64 6.33 -0.67
C ILE A 56 6.23 6.06 -0.12
N LEU A 57 5.20 6.48 -0.85
CA LEU A 57 3.80 6.29 -0.45
C LEU A 57 3.43 4.80 -0.38
N LEU A 58 3.94 4.00 -1.32
CA LEU A 58 3.76 2.56 -1.30
C LEU A 58 4.45 1.92 -0.08
N GLY A 59 5.67 2.35 0.25
CA GLY A 59 6.37 1.91 1.47
C GLY A 59 5.59 2.23 2.75
N ASP A 60 4.96 3.40 2.81
CA ASP A 60 4.09 3.81 3.93
C ASP A 60 2.80 2.96 3.98
N PHE A 61 2.18 2.63 2.83
CA PHE A 61 1.05 1.69 2.75
C PHE A 61 1.42 0.26 3.13
N LEU A 62 2.64 -0.16 2.80
CA LEU A 62 3.21 -1.44 3.19
C LEU A 62 3.86 -1.41 4.58
N SER A 63 3.45 -0.46 5.42
CA SER A 63 3.84 -0.39 6.83
C SER A 63 2.62 -0.59 7.72
N GLN A 64 2.86 -0.98 8.97
CA GLN A 64 1.79 -0.98 9.96
C GLN A 64 1.42 0.48 10.31
N PRO A 65 0.16 0.76 10.63
CA PRO A 65 -0.23 1.98 11.31
C PRO A 65 0.70 2.17 12.52
N ASN A 66 1.55 3.19 12.46
CA ASN A 66 2.61 3.38 13.44
C ASN A 66 2.01 3.78 14.79
N GLU A 67 2.33 2.98 15.80
CA GLU A 67 2.26 3.37 17.21
C GLU A 67 3.64 3.18 17.81
N ARG A 68 4.54 4.11 17.49
CA ARG A 68 5.86 4.10 18.10
C ARG A 68 5.72 4.36 19.59
N GLY A 69 5.83 3.29 20.39
CA GLY A 69 6.12 3.33 21.81
C GLY A 69 4.94 3.69 22.70
N GLY A 70 4.07 2.71 23.01
CA GLY A 70 3.10 2.84 24.09
C GLY A 70 2.11 1.69 24.10
N LYS A 71 1.84 1.11 25.27
CA LYS A 71 0.93 -0.02 25.48
C LYS A 71 -0.56 0.27 25.18
N GLU A 72 -0.89 1.43 24.63
CA GLU A 72 -2.26 1.85 24.35
C GLU A 72 -2.34 2.39 22.92
N SER A 73 -2.95 1.59 22.05
CA SER A 73 -3.21 1.93 20.66
C SER A 73 -4.34 2.95 20.57
N PHE A 74 -4.11 4.12 19.97
CA PHE A 74 -5.19 5.10 19.76
C PHE A 74 -6.34 4.46 18.98
N LEU A 75 -5.99 3.69 17.95
CA LEU A 75 -6.98 3.01 17.10
C LEU A 75 -7.47 1.67 17.68
N SER A 76 -6.82 1.17 18.74
CA SER A 76 -7.10 -0.13 19.37
C SER A 76 -7.12 -1.30 18.38
N LEU A 77 -6.26 -1.23 17.36
CA LEU A 77 -6.24 -2.21 16.27
C LEU A 77 -5.57 -3.52 16.72
N LYS A 78 -6.11 -4.65 16.23
CA LYS A 78 -5.53 -5.97 16.47
C LYS A 78 -4.11 -6.04 15.90
N GLN A 79 -3.19 -6.55 16.69
CA GLN A 79 -1.83 -6.82 16.20
C GLN A 79 -1.81 -8.16 15.43
N PRO A 80 -1.03 -8.27 14.35
CA PRO A 80 -0.83 -9.55 13.68
C PRO A 80 -0.11 -10.53 14.62
N PRO A 81 -0.32 -11.84 14.43
CA PRO A 81 0.33 -12.86 15.26
C PRO A 81 1.85 -12.83 15.09
N ASN A 82 2.59 -13.33 16.08
CA ASN A 82 4.04 -13.47 15.98
C ASN A 82 4.41 -14.43 14.85
N GLY A 83 5.35 -14.03 13.98
CA GLY A 83 5.80 -14.84 12.86
C GLY A 83 4.81 -14.88 11.68
N ALA A 84 3.89 -13.92 11.60
CA ALA A 84 3.00 -13.76 10.46
C ALA A 84 3.77 -13.43 9.16
N ARG A 85 3.06 -13.43 8.03
CA ARG A 85 3.65 -13.09 6.73
C ARG A 85 4.03 -11.62 6.68
N ALA A 86 4.94 -11.21 5.79
CA ALA A 86 5.40 -9.83 5.73
C ALA A 86 4.25 -8.83 5.47
N THR A 87 3.30 -9.21 4.62
CA THR A 87 2.06 -8.49 4.31
C THR A 87 1.10 -8.38 5.49
N ASP A 88 1.19 -9.27 6.49
CA ASP A 88 0.39 -9.18 7.72
C ASP A 88 0.90 -8.05 8.64
N TYR A 89 2.12 -7.56 8.42
CA TYR A 89 2.66 -6.37 9.07
C TYR A 89 2.43 -5.10 8.22
N THR A 90 1.25 -4.97 7.59
CA THR A 90 0.88 -3.83 6.73
C THR A 90 -0.61 -3.48 6.85
N TYR A 91 -1.08 -2.46 6.12
CA TYR A 91 -2.51 -2.17 5.98
C TYR A 91 -3.32 -3.32 5.37
N LEU A 92 -2.69 -4.22 4.61
CA LEU A 92 -3.34 -5.39 4.01
C LEU A 92 -3.92 -6.35 5.06
N PHE A 93 -3.29 -6.43 6.24
CA PHE A 93 -3.81 -7.22 7.36
C PHE A 93 -5.20 -6.76 7.80
N TYR A 94 -5.38 -5.45 7.98
CA TYR A 94 -6.64 -4.89 8.48
C TYR A 94 -7.75 -4.98 7.44
N LEU A 95 -7.42 -4.83 6.15
CA LEU A 95 -8.37 -5.13 5.07
C LEU A 95 -8.82 -6.58 5.08
N ARG A 96 -7.91 -7.52 5.37
CA ARG A 96 -8.27 -8.94 5.51
C ARG A 96 -9.20 -9.16 6.70
N GLN A 97 -8.95 -8.52 7.83
CA GLN A 97 -9.84 -8.58 9.00
C GLN A 97 -11.26 -8.06 8.67
N ILE A 98 -11.36 -6.97 7.90
CA ILE A 98 -12.65 -6.46 7.42
C ILE A 98 -13.34 -7.48 6.50
N CYS A 99 -12.59 -8.13 5.61
CA CYS A 99 -13.13 -9.17 4.75
C CYS A 99 -13.65 -10.38 5.55
N ASP A 100 -13.01 -10.71 6.68
CA ASP A 100 -13.39 -11.85 7.51
C ASP A 100 -14.61 -11.54 8.41
N ALA A 101 -14.84 -10.28 8.77
CA ALA A 101 -15.95 -9.83 9.61
C ALA A 101 -16.52 -8.46 9.15
N PRO A 102 -17.17 -8.40 7.98
CA PRO A 102 -17.63 -7.14 7.38
C PRO A 102 -18.86 -6.57 8.12
N LEU A 103 -18.87 -5.26 8.39
CA LEU A 103 -19.98 -4.57 9.06
C LEU A 103 -20.62 -3.48 8.20
N LEU A 104 -19.87 -2.79 7.34
CA LEU A 104 -20.42 -1.72 6.47
C LEU A 104 -20.91 -2.25 5.13
N GLY A 105 -20.17 -3.16 4.50
CA GLY A 105 -20.48 -3.69 3.18
C GLY A 105 -20.82 -5.19 3.21
N LYS A 106 -21.37 -5.71 2.11
CA LYS A 106 -21.75 -7.14 2.00
C LYS A 106 -20.97 -7.91 0.93
N LYS A 107 -20.49 -7.23 -0.11
CA LYS A 107 -19.80 -7.87 -1.24
C LYS A 107 -18.30 -7.97 -0.97
N VAL A 108 -17.88 -8.83 -0.05
CA VAL A 108 -16.47 -8.92 0.38
C VAL A 108 -15.52 -9.28 -0.77
N ASP A 109 -15.94 -10.10 -1.72
CA ASP A 109 -15.11 -10.58 -2.83
C ASP A 109 -14.46 -9.48 -3.66
N CYS A 110 -15.08 -8.30 -3.75
CA CYS A 110 -14.52 -7.18 -4.50
C CYS A 110 -13.27 -6.58 -3.83
N ILE A 111 -13.10 -6.72 -2.51
CA ILE A 111 -11.85 -6.39 -1.80
C ILE A 111 -10.95 -7.62 -1.73
N LYS A 112 -11.50 -8.78 -1.36
CA LYS A 112 -10.71 -9.97 -1.05
C LYS A 112 -9.86 -10.45 -2.22
N ARG A 113 -10.41 -10.49 -3.44
CA ARG A 113 -9.68 -10.93 -4.64
C ARG A 113 -8.45 -10.04 -4.96
N PRO A 114 -8.58 -8.71 -5.13
CA PRO A 114 -7.41 -7.86 -5.38
C PRO A 114 -6.45 -7.83 -4.19
N LEU A 115 -6.95 -7.90 -2.95
CA LEU A 115 -6.15 -7.99 -1.74
C LEU A 115 -5.24 -9.24 -1.75
N ASP A 116 -5.80 -10.40 -2.06
CA ASP A 116 -5.07 -11.67 -2.09
C ASP A 116 -4.09 -11.71 -3.27
N ALA A 117 -4.46 -11.16 -4.43
CA ALA A 117 -3.57 -11.03 -5.58
C ALA A 117 -2.34 -10.15 -5.25
N LEU A 118 -2.57 -8.95 -4.69
CA LEU A 118 -1.50 -8.05 -4.27
C LEU A 118 -0.62 -8.68 -3.18
N SER A 119 -1.24 -9.30 -2.19
CA SER A 119 -0.51 -9.97 -1.11
C SER A 119 0.39 -11.08 -1.63
N THR A 120 -0.12 -11.92 -2.54
CA THR A 120 0.64 -13.03 -3.14
C THR A 120 1.83 -12.50 -3.93
N TRP A 121 1.59 -11.52 -4.82
CA TRP A 121 2.64 -10.93 -5.64
C TRP A 121 3.75 -10.26 -4.82
N LEU A 122 3.39 -9.62 -3.69
CA LEU A 122 4.34 -8.97 -2.79
C LEU A 122 5.24 -9.95 -2.02
N GLU A 123 4.74 -11.14 -1.68
CA GLU A 123 5.45 -12.16 -0.89
C GLU A 123 6.36 -13.03 -1.75
N GLU A 124 6.09 -13.11 -3.06
CA GLU A 124 6.94 -13.84 -3.99
C GLU A 124 8.35 -13.25 -4.09
N ASP A 125 9.32 -14.13 -4.31
CA ASP A 125 10.71 -13.75 -4.56
C ASP A 125 10.86 -13.20 -5.98
N CYS A 126 11.48 -12.03 -6.08
CA CYS A 126 12.10 -11.55 -7.31
C CYS A 126 13.50 -12.15 -7.42
N PHE A 127 13.83 -12.71 -8.59
CA PHE A 127 15.15 -13.24 -8.87
C PHE A 127 15.82 -12.45 -9.99
N VAL A 128 16.97 -11.85 -9.69
CA VAL A 128 17.74 -11.06 -10.64
C VAL A 128 19.15 -11.60 -10.72
N GLU A 129 19.54 -11.98 -11.93
CA GLU A 129 20.87 -12.49 -12.22
C GLU A 129 21.89 -11.37 -12.31
N ASP A 130 23.12 -11.67 -11.93
CA ASP A 130 24.28 -10.85 -12.26
C ASP A 130 24.23 -9.38 -11.77
N VAL A 131 23.51 -9.12 -10.68
CA VAL A 131 23.44 -7.80 -10.04
C VAL A 131 24.84 -7.35 -9.67
N TRP A 132 25.24 -6.18 -10.18
CA TRP A 132 26.56 -5.61 -9.97
C TRP A 132 26.52 -4.46 -8.96
N PHE A 133 27.14 -4.69 -7.79
CA PHE A 133 27.38 -3.69 -6.76
C PHE A 133 28.80 -3.11 -6.93
N GLY A 134 28.94 -2.22 -7.91
CA GLY A 134 30.23 -1.62 -8.28
C GLY A 134 30.93 -0.87 -7.12
N SER A 135 30.16 -0.25 -6.23
CA SER A 135 30.67 0.46 -5.04
C SER A 135 31.43 -0.44 -4.05
N ILE A 136 31.21 -1.74 -4.11
CA ILE A 136 31.85 -2.75 -3.25
C ILE A 136 32.52 -3.88 -4.05
N GLY A 137 32.54 -3.79 -5.39
CA GLY A 137 33.18 -4.78 -6.27
C GLY A 137 32.54 -6.17 -6.21
N VAL A 138 31.23 -6.26 -5.97
CA VAL A 138 30.51 -7.53 -5.81
C VAL A 138 29.56 -7.77 -6.98
N LYS A 139 29.61 -8.97 -7.55
CA LYS A 139 28.61 -9.48 -8.50
C LYS A 139 27.87 -10.65 -7.86
N ALA A 140 26.54 -10.66 -7.91
CA ALA A 140 25.74 -11.74 -7.30
C ALA A 140 24.37 -11.92 -7.96
N ASN A 141 23.87 -13.15 -7.93
CA ASN A 141 22.46 -13.43 -8.22
C ASN A 141 21.64 -13.14 -6.97
N ILE A 142 20.70 -12.22 -7.05
CA ILE A 142 19.91 -11.77 -5.90
C ILE A 142 18.53 -12.40 -5.95
N ARG A 143 18.14 -13.00 -4.83
CA ARG A 143 16.78 -13.47 -4.56
C ARG A 143 16.22 -12.71 -3.36
N ILE A 144 15.14 -11.97 -3.56
CA ILE A 144 14.56 -11.09 -2.55
C ILE A 144 13.03 -11.00 -2.70
N PRO A 145 12.23 -11.13 -1.62
CA PRO A 145 10.79 -10.91 -1.68
C PRO A 145 10.46 -9.50 -2.16
N ARG A 146 9.44 -9.35 -3.02
CA ARG A 146 9.13 -8.05 -3.64
C ARG A 146 8.87 -6.95 -2.62
N ILE A 147 8.08 -7.26 -1.59
CA ILE A 147 7.80 -6.35 -0.47
C ILE A 147 9.08 -5.84 0.22
N ARG A 148 10.14 -6.65 0.27
CA ARG A 148 11.37 -6.29 0.98
C ARG A 148 12.16 -5.24 0.22
N TYR A 149 12.39 -5.40 -1.09
CA TYR A 149 13.13 -4.38 -1.84
C TYR A 149 12.29 -3.11 -2.02
N ILE A 150 10.97 -3.21 -2.22
CA ILE A 150 10.07 -2.06 -2.33
C ILE A 150 10.21 -1.17 -1.08
N LYS A 151 10.12 -1.76 0.12
CA LYS A 151 10.27 -1.02 1.38
C LYS A 151 11.67 -0.45 1.58
N ILE A 152 12.72 -1.20 1.25
CA ILE A 152 14.11 -0.69 1.35
C ILE A 152 14.28 0.52 0.43
N CYS A 153 13.87 0.42 -0.83
CA CYS A 153 13.94 1.52 -1.78
C CYS A 153 13.08 2.72 -1.34
N GLY A 154 11.89 2.47 -0.78
CA GLY A 154 11.03 3.54 -0.24
C GLY A 154 11.72 4.31 0.89
N ASP A 155 12.40 3.61 1.79
CA ASP A 155 13.15 4.23 2.88
C ASP A 155 14.39 4.99 2.37
N ILE A 156 15.15 4.42 1.42
CA ILE A 156 16.28 5.11 0.76
C ILE A 156 15.80 6.39 0.09
N ALA A 157 14.66 6.34 -0.59
CA ALA A 157 14.02 7.50 -1.19
C ALA A 157 13.57 8.53 -0.16
N LYS A 158 13.15 8.13 1.04
CA LYS A 158 12.60 9.03 2.07
C LYS A 158 13.66 9.64 3.00
N HIS A 159 14.77 8.95 3.20
CA HIS A 159 15.71 9.25 4.27
C HIS A 159 17.14 9.47 3.77
N ASN A 160 17.93 10.22 4.55
CA ASN A 160 19.37 10.28 4.35
C ASN A 160 20.04 9.04 4.96
N PHE A 161 21.31 8.79 4.60
CA PHE A 161 22.04 7.58 4.98
C PHE A 161 22.06 7.34 6.50
N SER A 162 22.09 8.38 7.34
CA SER A 162 22.17 8.24 8.80
C SER A 162 20.92 7.61 9.44
N ARG A 163 19.81 7.50 8.70
CA ARG A 163 18.58 6.80 9.13
C ARG A 163 18.40 5.42 8.49
N LEU A 164 19.38 4.95 7.72
CA LEU A 164 19.25 3.73 6.91
C LEU A 164 19.93 2.49 7.51
N GLN A 165 20.43 2.54 8.76
CA GLN A 165 21.08 1.37 9.39
C GLN A 165 20.23 0.10 9.29
N SER A 166 18.94 0.18 9.64
CA SER A 166 18.06 -1.00 9.57
C SER A 166 17.88 -1.53 8.13
N ASN A 167 18.01 -0.68 7.12
CA ASN A 167 17.94 -1.06 5.71
C ASN A 167 19.26 -1.65 5.22
N VAL A 168 20.39 -1.09 5.68
CA VAL A 168 21.72 -1.68 5.49
C VAL A 168 21.75 -3.10 6.04
N ASP A 169 21.28 -3.32 7.27
CA ASP A 169 21.23 -4.65 7.88
C ASP A 169 20.38 -5.62 7.02
N LYS A 170 19.27 -5.15 6.45
CA LYS A 170 18.45 -5.95 5.53
C LYS A 170 19.19 -6.29 4.24
N ILE A 171 19.94 -5.36 3.66
CA ILE A 171 20.74 -5.59 2.43
C ILE A 171 21.84 -6.61 2.71
N VAL A 172 22.60 -6.43 3.80
CA VAL A 172 23.65 -7.36 4.24
C VAL A 172 23.09 -8.77 4.42
N GLN A 173 21.92 -8.90 5.05
CA GLN A 173 21.24 -10.20 5.20
C GLN A 173 20.81 -10.80 3.86
N THR A 174 20.30 -9.99 2.92
CA THR A 174 19.92 -10.46 1.58
C THR A 174 21.15 -11.00 0.84
N LEU A 175 22.24 -10.24 0.80
CA LEU A 175 23.49 -10.67 0.16
C LEU A 175 24.04 -11.94 0.79
N ARG A 176 24.01 -12.03 2.13
CA ARG A 176 24.44 -13.24 2.85
C ARG A 176 23.64 -14.48 2.45
N ARG A 177 22.32 -14.34 2.31
CA ARG A 177 21.45 -15.43 1.83
C ARG A 177 21.76 -15.83 0.38
N CYS A 178 22.32 -14.92 -0.40
CA CYS A 178 22.76 -15.14 -1.77
C CYS A 178 24.23 -15.58 -1.88
N GLY A 179 24.88 -15.93 -0.76
CA GLY A 179 26.26 -16.42 -0.73
C GLY A 179 27.34 -15.35 -0.68
N VAL A 180 26.99 -14.07 -0.51
CA VAL A 180 27.95 -12.96 -0.40
C VAL A 180 27.95 -12.40 1.02
N SER A 181 29.12 -12.42 1.67
CA SER A 181 29.27 -11.80 2.99
C SER A 181 29.92 -10.42 2.87
N ILE A 182 29.24 -9.41 3.41
CA ILE A 182 29.75 -8.05 3.54
C ILE A 182 29.51 -7.54 4.97
N ASP A 183 30.25 -6.51 5.37
CA ASP A 183 30.03 -5.79 6.64
C ASP A 183 29.05 -4.62 6.46
N ALA A 184 28.78 -3.90 7.56
CA ALA A 184 27.86 -2.75 7.54
C ALA A 184 28.39 -1.58 6.71
N GLU A 185 29.71 -1.34 6.71
CA GLU A 185 30.32 -0.24 5.95
C GLU A 185 30.17 -0.46 4.44
N ALA A 186 30.48 -1.68 3.97
CA ALA A 186 30.19 -2.11 2.61
C ALA A 186 28.68 -2.05 2.32
N GLY A 187 27.83 -2.40 3.28
CA GLY A 187 26.38 -2.29 3.14
C GLY A 187 25.90 -0.85 2.93
N PHE A 188 26.50 0.14 3.60
CA PHE A 188 26.23 1.56 3.33
C PHE A 188 26.71 1.98 1.94
N ARG A 189 27.91 1.54 1.52
CA ARG A 189 28.43 1.82 0.18
C ARG A 189 27.55 1.24 -0.92
N ALA A 190 26.94 0.08 -0.69
CA ALA A 190 26.07 -0.61 -1.64
C ALA A 190 24.68 0.04 -1.83
N LEU A 191 24.29 1.03 -1.01
CA LEU A 191 22.96 1.65 -1.10
C LEU A 191 22.62 2.25 -2.48
N PRO A 192 23.51 3.01 -3.16
CA PRO A 192 23.22 3.56 -4.48
C PRO A 192 23.02 2.46 -5.52
N ASP A 193 23.92 1.47 -5.58
CA ASP A 193 23.82 0.36 -6.52
C ASP A 193 22.55 -0.48 -6.28
N PHE A 194 22.21 -0.72 -5.00
CA PHE A 194 20.95 -1.39 -4.65
C PHE A 194 19.74 -0.59 -5.15
N TYR A 195 19.77 0.72 -4.98
CA TYR A 195 18.68 1.58 -5.41
C TYR A 195 18.55 1.59 -6.93
N GLU A 196 19.64 1.71 -7.67
CA GLU A 196 19.64 1.67 -9.14
C GLU A 196 18.97 0.39 -9.66
N TRP A 197 19.45 -0.78 -9.23
CA TRP A 197 18.88 -2.06 -9.66
C TRP A 197 17.43 -2.27 -9.21
N PHE A 198 17.13 -2.07 -7.93
CA PHE A 198 15.84 -2.47 -7.37
C PHE A 198 14.76 -1.40 -7.45
N HIS A 199 15.15 -0.12 -7.51
CA HIS A 199 14.23 0.98 -7.76
C HIS A 199 14.17 1.36 -9.23
N ASP A 200 15.28 1.84 -9.79
CA ASP A 200 15.26 2.51 -11.11
C ASP A 200 14.99 1.52 -12.26
N ASP A 201 15.37 0.25 -12.10
CA ASP A 201 15.08 -0.80 -13.07
C ASP A 201 13.85 -1.64 -12.68
N ILE A 202 13.97 -2.48 -11.64
CA ILE A 202 12.98 -3.52 -11.33
C ILE A 202 11.65 -2.94 -10.86
N PHE A 203 11.67 -2.00 -9.92
CA PHE A 203 10.44 -1.38 -9.43
C PHE A 203 9.75 -0.56 -10.53
N ILE A 204 10.49 0.21 -11.33
CA ILE A 204 9.89 0.95 -12.45
C ILE A 204 9.27 0.00 -13.46
N TYR A 205 9.91 -1.12 -13.78
CA TYR A 205 9.32 -2.15 -14.65
C TYR A 205 7.95 -2.63 -14.13
N HIS A 206 7.85 -2.93 -12.84
CA HIS A 206 6.59 -3.40 -12.23
C HIS A 206 5.60 -2.28 -11.87
N SER A 207 5.99 -1.01 -11.93
CA SER A 207 5.20 0.11 -11.39
C SER A 207 3.79 0.19 -11.98
N SER A 208 3.63 -0.07 -13.27
CA SER A 208 2.32 -0.14 -13.93
C SER A 208 1.47 -1.25 -13.30
N HIS A 209 2.04 -2.45 -13.13
CA HIS A 209 1.33 -3.58 -12.56
C HIS A 209 0.94 -3.36 -11.09
N ILE A 210 1.83 -2.75 -10.30
CA ILE A 210 1.54 -2.32 -8.93
C ILE A 210 0.37 -1.36 -8.93
N ALA A 211 0.41 -0.30 -9.76
CA ALA A 211 -0.67 0.67 -9.85
C ALA A 211 -2.00 0.03 -10.28
N GLN A 212 -1.99 -0.98 -11.16
CA GLN A 212 -3.18 -1.78 -11.46
C GLN A 212 -3.73 -2.46 -10.20
N MET A 213 -2.90 -3.20 -9.46
CA MET A 213 -3.35 -3.92 -8.25
C MET A 213 -3.88 -2.98 -7.17
N LEU A 214 -3.26 -1.81 -7.01
CA LEU A 214 -3.72 -0.76 -6.09
C LEU A 214 -5.06 -0.16 -6.55
N ASN A 215 -5.23 0.07 -7.86
CA ASN A 215 -6.48 0.55 -8.44
C ASN A 215 -7.62 -0.47 -8.25
N ASP A 216 -7.32 -1.75 -8.48
CA ASP A 216 -8.29 -2.84 -8.33
C ASP A 216 -8.75 -2.93 -6.86
N LEU A 217 -7.85 -2.73 -5.90
CA LEU A 217 -8.19 -2.66 -4.48
C LEU A 217 -9.04 -1.42 -4.15
N LEU A 218 -8.71 -0.26 -4.71
CA LEU A 218 -9.48 0.99 -4.53
C LEU A 218 -10.91 0.85 -5.08
N TRP A 219 -11.06 0.27 -6.28
CA TRP A 219 -12.36 -0.09 -6.85
C TRP A 219 -13.09 -1.15 -6.03
N GLY A 220 -12.36 -2.10 -5.44
CA GLY A 220 -12.89 -3.07 -4.50
C GLY A 220 -13.56 -2.39 -3.30
N ILE A 221 -12.85 -1.48 -2.63
CA ILE A 221 -13.40 -0.73 -1.50
C ILE A 221 -14.62 0.10 -1.93
N HIS A 222 -14.56 0.72 -3.11
CA HIS A 222 -15.67 1.48 -3.65
C HIS A 222 -16.92 0.61 -3.80
N GLN A 223 -16.80 -0.54 -4.47
CA GLN A 223 -17.91 -1.48 -4.69
C GLN A 223 -18.44 -2.08 -3.39
N TYR A 224 -17.55 -2.35 -2.42
CA TYR A 224 -17.92 -2.88 -1.11
C TYR A 224 -18.84 -1.91 -0.35
N LEU A 225 -18.55 -0.61 -0.40
CA LEU A 225 -19.27 0.43 0.33
C LEU A 225 -20.44 1.05 -0.43
N GLN A 226 -20.62 0.76 -1.72
CA GLN A 226 -21.77 1.28 -2.49
C GLN A 226 -23.12 1.05 -1.78
N PRO A 227 -23.46 -0.14 -1.25
CA PRO A 227 -24.72 -0.34 -0.53
C PRO A 227 -24.89 0.57 0.69
N GLU A 228 -23.80 0.79 1.45
CA GLU A 228 -23.81 1.62 2.65
C GLU A 228 -23.93 3.11 2.32
N PHE A 229 -23.26 3.54 1.24
CA PHE A 229 -23.44 4.88 0.69
C PHE A 229 -24.91 5.12 0.31
N HIS A 230 -25.55 4.20 -0.42
CA HIS A 230 -26.97 4.34 -0.79
C HIS A 230 -27.90 4.33 0.41
N ARG A 231 -27.61 3.53 1.45
CA ARG A 231 -28.40 3.49 2.69
C ARG A 231 -28.31 4.81 3.45
N SER A 232 -27.11 5.38 3.52
CA SER A 232 -26.83 6.52 4.40
C SER A 232 -27.07 7.88 3.74
N TYR A 233 -26.95 7.98 2.42
CA TYR A 233 -27.04 9.26 1.71
C TYR A 233 -28.47 9.81 1.67
N GLU A 234 -28.65 11.01 2.23
CA GLU A 234 -29.89 11.78 2.12
C GLU A 234 -29.60 13.14 1.51
N ARG A 235 -30.42 13.54 0.53
CA ARG A 235 -30.45 14.93 0.04
C ARG A 235 -31.50 15.72 0.81
N GLU A 236 -31.13 16.93 1.20
CA GLU A 236 -32.09 17.87 1.77
C GLU A 236 -33.07 18.35 0.67
N PRO A 237 -34.27 18.83 1.04
CA PRO A 237 -35.31 19.21 0.07
C PRO A 237 -34.90 20.29 -0.94
N ASP A 238 -33.92 21.12 -0.60
CA ASP A 238 -33.38 22.17 -1.47
C ASP A 238 -32.45 21.64 -2.58
N GLY A 239 -32.06 20.36 -2.51
CA GLY A 239 -31.19 19.69 -3.47
C GLY A 239 -29.72 20.12 -3.45
N VAL A 240 -29.35 21.09 -2.60
CA VAL A 240 -27.98 21.62 -2.49
C VAL A 240 -27.24 20.94 -1.36
N LEU A 241 -27.92 20.72 -0.23
CA LEU A 241 -27.34 20.10 0.94
C LEU A 241 -27.57 18.58 0.95
N TYR A 242 -26.62 17.87 1.55
CA TYR A 242 -26.73 16.43 1.77
C TYR A 242 -26.14 16.05 3.11
N ARG A 243 -26.57 14.91 3.62
CA ARG A 243 -26.04 14.30 4.85
C ARG A 243 -25.91 12.80 4.71
N TYR A 244 -25.19 12.21 5.66
CA TYR A 244 -25.11 10.77 5.84
C TYR A 244 -25.73 10.36 7.16
N ILE A 245 -26.64 9.39 7.13
CA ILE A 245 -27.14 8.71 8.32
C ILE A 245 -26.08 7.73 8.79
N TYR A 246 -25.50 7.98 9.96
CA TYR A 246 -24.54 7.08 10.57
C TYR A 246 -25.17 5.72 10.88
N PRO A 247 -24.44 4.61 10.70
CA PRO A 247 -24.91 3.29 11.11
C PRO A 247 -25.08 3.21 12.63
N GLU A 248 -26.02 2.39 13.08
CA GLU A 248 -26.26 2.15 14.51
C GLU A 248 -24.99 1.64 15.20
N GLY A 249 -24.66 2.22 16.36
CA GLY A 249 -23.43 1.91 17.09
C GLY A 249 -22.20 2.73 16.67
N CYS A 250 -22.27 3.58 15.64
CA CYS A 250 -21.20 4.55 15.36
C CYS A 250 -21.45 5.82 16.20
N GLU A 251 -20.85 5.88 17.38
CA GLU A 251 -21.10 6.93 18.38
C GLU A 251 -19.89 7.85 18.57
N HIS A 252 -18.68 7.31 18.39
CA HIS A 252 -17.45 8.05 18.60
C HIS A 252 -17.31 9.17 17.54
N GLN A 253 -17.14 10.42 17.99
CA GLN A 253 -17.12 11.59 17.10
C GLN A 253 -16.03 11.50 16.02
N PHE A 254 -14.82 11.07 16.40
CA PHE A 254 -13.74 10.82 15.44
C PHE A 254 -14.14 9.80 14.36
N ALA A 255 -14.74 8.67 14.75
CA ALA A 255 -15.17 7.64 13.80
C ALA A 255 -16.28 8.15 12.87
N ARG A 256 -17.20 8.98 13.37
CA ARG A 256 -18.19 9.68 12.53
C ARG A 256 -17.54 10.59 11.50
N SER A 257 -16.52 11.35 11.88
CA SER A 257 -15.76 12.17 10.93
C SER A 257 -15.06 11.32 9.86
N MET A 258 -14.47 10.18 10.25
CA MET A 258 -13.85 9.26 9.30
C MET A 258 -14.89 8.61 8.37
N TYR A 259 -16.03 8.16 8.91
CA TYR A 259 -17.14 7.64 8.12
C TYR A 259 -17.66 8.68 7.11
N TRP A 260 -17.81 9.94 7.53
CA TRP A 260 -18.25 11.02 6.65
C TRP A 260 -17.27 11.27 5.50
N GLY A 261 -15.96 11.31 5.80
CA GLY A 261 -14.90 11.40 4.79
C GLY A 261 -14.97 10.23 3.81
N LEU A 262 -15.11 9.02 4.34
CA LEU A 262 -15.22 7.79 3.55
C LEU A 262 -16.43 7.83 2.61
N MET A 263 -17.62 8.19 3.08
CA MET A 263 -18.81 8.27 2.22
C MET A 263 -18.69 9.34 1.14
N ASN A 264 -18.00 10.45 1.41
CA ASN A 264 -17.70 11.45 0.37
C ASN A 264 -16.76 10.91 -0.69
N ASN A 265 -15.75 10.14 -0.29
CA ASN A 265 -14.87 9.44 -1.21
C ASN A 265 -15.66 8.43 -2.07
N ILE A 266 -16.61 7.68 -1.48
CA ILE A 266 -17.49 6.77 -2.22
C ILE A 266 -18.41 7.52 -3.19
N ARG A 267 -18.90 8.70 -2.81
CA ARG A 267 -19.70 9.56 -3.68
C ARG A 267 -18.92 10.03 -4.91
N GLN A 268 -17.64 10.35 -4.75
CA GLN A 268 -16.77 10.81 -5.84
C GLN A 268 -16.28 9.67 -6.73
N GLY A 269 -16.01 8.51 -6.13
CA GLY A 269 -15.45 7.35 -6.82
C GLY A 269 -13.94 7.47 -7.07
N PRO A 270 -13.30 6.38 -7.56
CA PRO A 270 -11.87 6.37 -7.88
C PRO A 270 -11.51 7.32 -9.04
N TYR A 271 -10.30 7.87 -9.03
CA TYR A 271 -9.81 8.80 -10.06
C TYR A 271 -9.60 8.12 -11.43
N LEU A 272 -8.95 6.96 -11.43
CA LEU A 272 -8.71 6.19 -12.64
C LEU A 272 -9.86 5.19 -12.87
N PRO A 273 -10.31 4.98 -14.12
CA PRO A 273 -11.19 3.86 -14.42
C PRO A 273 -10.46 2.54 -14.13
N LEU A 274 -11.19 1.42 -14.13
CA LEU A 274 -10.54 0.11 -14.18
C LEU A 274 -9.70 -0.02 -15.46
N PHE A 275 -8.51 -0.59 -15.35
CA PHE A 275 -7.62 -0.82 -16.49
C PHE A 275 -6.82 -2.11 -16.32
N THR A 276 -6.31 -2.64 -17.43
CA THR A 276 -5.41 -3.79 -17.44
C THR A 276 -4.09 -3.42 -18.09
N VAL A 277 -2.99 -3.68 -17.38
CA VAL A 277 -1.63 -3.45 -17.84
C VAL A 277 -1.18 -4.57 -18.78
N SER A 278 -0.32 -4.21 -19.74
CA SER A 278 0.27 -5.16 -20.69
C SER A 278 0.92 -6.35 -19.98
N SER A 279 0.74 -7.55 -20.52
CA SER A 279 1.31 -8.79 -19.96
C SER A 279 2.84 -8.76 -19.93
N SER A 280 3.47 -8.03 -20.85
CA SER A 280 4.93 -7.85 -20.92
C SER A 280 5.51 -7.09 -19.73
N LEU A 281 4.68 -6.41 -18.93
CA LEU A 281 5.07 -5.65 -17.73
C LEU A 281 4.79 -6.41 -16.41
N LYS A 282 4.37 -7.69 -16.51
CA LYS A 282 3.99 -8.51 -15.36
C LYS A 282 4.96 -9.66 -15.10
N ASN A 283 5.61 -10.16 -16.15
CA ASN A 283 6.19 -11.51 -16.16
C ASN A 283 7.73 -11.55 -16.14
N HIS A 284 8.43 -10.42 -16.25
CA HIS A 284 9.88 -10.39 -16.04
C HIS A 284 10.19 -10.11 -14.57
N TYR A 285 11.08 -10.93 -13.98
CA TYR A 285 11.60 -10.89 -12.60
C TYR A 285 10.74 -11.46 -11.45
#